data_AF-F3GMU3-F1
#
_entry.id   AF-F3GMU3-F1
#
_cell.length_a   1.000
_cell.length_b   1.000
_cell.length_c   1.000
_cell.angle_alpha   90.00
_cell.angle_beta   90.00
_cell.angle_gamma   90.00
#
_symmetry.space_group_name_H-M   'P 1'
#
loop_
_entity.id
_entity.type
_entity.pdbx_description
1 polymer ?
#
loop_
_entity_poly.entity_id
_entity_poly.type
_entity_poly.pdbx_seq_one_letter_code
_entity_poly.pdbx_strand_id
1 'polypeptide(L)'
;HARNFLGNWNGKLVCDDFAGYKAGFELGVTEIGCMAHARRKFFDLHATNKSQIAEKALHYIAALYEVEREARELEPSVRQRIRQEKAAPIIDALHTWMIAQRQL
;
A
#
# COMPACT_ATOMS: atom_id res chain seq x y z
N HIS A 1 12.52 -19.23 -9.25
CA HIS A 1 11.60 -19.88 -8.28
C HIS A 1 10.18 -19.32 -8.35
N ALA A 2 9.93 -18.04 -8.04
CA ALA A 2 8.56 -17.49 -8.06
C ALA A 2 7.88 -17.60 -9.44
N ARG A 3 8.59 -17.31 -10.53
CA ARG A 3 8.01 -17.47 -11.89
C ARG A 3 7.67 -18.91 -12.22
N ASN A 4 8.54 -19.85 -11.88
CA ASN A 4 8.27 -21.28 -12.11
C ASN A 4 7.05 -21.76 -11.33
N PHE A 5 6.83 -21.23 -10.12
CA PHE A 5 5.63 -21.51 -9.32
C PHE A 5 4.36 -20.92 -9.92
N LEU A 6 4.41 -19.66 -10.36
CA LEU A 6 3.25 -18.97 -10.93
C LEU A 6 2.89 -19.44 -12.35
N GLY A 7 3.83 -20.09 -13.06
CA GLY A 7 3.61 -20.62 -14.40
C GLY A 7 3.11 -19.54 -15.36
N ASN A 8 1.97 -19.77 -16.00
CA ASN A 8 1.34 -18.86 -16.95
C ASN A 8 0.37 -17.86 -16.31
N TRP A 9 0.25 -17.82 -14.98
CA TRP A 9 -0.63 -16.87 -14.31
C TRP A 9 -0.23 -15.42 -14.62
N ASN A 10 -1.26 -14.59 -14.85
CA ASN A 10 -1.16 -13.15 -15.05
C ASN A 10 -2.32 -12.45 -14.33
N GLY A 11 -1.99 -11.42 -13.55
CA GLY A 11 -2.95 -10.70 -12.72
C GLY A 11 -2.26 -9.68 -11.84
N LYS A 12 -2.87 -9.35 -10.70
CA LYS A 12 -2.35 -8.39 -9.72
C LYS A 12 -1.68 -9.13 -8.57
N LEU A 13 -0.38 -8.92 -8.38
CA LEU A 13 0.38 -9.56 -7.31
C LEU A 13 0.69 -8.54 -6.22
N VAL A 14 0.19 -8.78 -5.00
CA VAL A 14 0.58 -7.99 -3.83
C VAL A 14 1.90 -8.52 -3.31
N CYS A 15 2.95 -7.70 -3.30
CA CYS A 15 4.28 -8.09 -2.84
C CYS A 15 4.97 -6.97 -2.06
N ASP A 16 6.02 -7.35 -1.34
CA ASP A 16 6.87 -6.51 -0.51
C ASP A 16 8.08 -5.93 -1.27
N ASP A 17 8.03 -5.94 -2.60
CA ASP A 17 9.12 -5.55 -3.51
C ASP A 17 10.29 -6.57 -3.57
N PHE A 18 10.10 -7.81 -3.11
CA PHE A 18 11.12 -8.84 -3.23
C PHE A 18 11.54 -9.10 -4.69
N ALA A 19 12.85 -9.02 -4.95
CA ALA A 19 13.43 -9.10 -6.29
C ALA A 19 13.05 -10.39 -7.06
N GLY A 20 12.74 -11.48 -6.37
CA GLY A 20 12.33 -12.75 -6.98
C GLY A 20 11.05 -12.66 -7.83
N TYR A 21 10.24 -11.62 -7.68
CA TYR A 21 9.01 -11.40 -8.46
C TYR A 21 9.22 -10.54 -9.71
N LYS A 22 10.34 -9.82 -9.84
CA LYS A 22 10.55 -8.80 -10.88
C LYS A 22 10.42 -9.32 -12.30
N ALA A 23 10.95 -10.51 -12.58
CA ALA A 23 10.78 -11.19 -13.87
C ALA A 23 9.30 -11.46 -14.23
N GLY A 24 8.42 -11.60 -13.24
CA GLY A 24 6.98 -11.74 -13.48
C GLY A 24 6.32 -10.45 -13.98
N PHE A 25 6.82 -9.28 -13.53
CA PHE A 25 6.26 -7.98 -13.91
C PHE A 25 6.59 -7.61 -15.35
N GLU A 26 7.81 -7.93 -15.80
CA GLU A 26 8.22 -7.80 -17.21
C GLU A 26 7.36 -8.68 -18.14
N LEU A 27 6.78 -9.76 -17.61
CA LEU A 27 5.89 -10.68 -18.32
C LEU A 27 4.40 -10.37 -18.13
N GLY A 28 4.08 -9.17 -17.65
CA GLY A 28 2.72 -8.62 -17.61
C GLY A 28 1.98 -8.78 -16.29
N VAL A 29 2.57 -9.36 -15.24
CA VAL A 29 1.97 -9.30 -13.90
C VAL A 29 1.98 -7.85 -13.41
N THR A 30 0.84 -7.36 -12.92
CA THR A 30 0.75 -6.03 -12.30
C THR A 30 1.25 -6.10 -10.87
N GLU A 31 2.32 -5.36 -10.57
CA GLU A 31 2.85 -5.20 -9.22
C GLU A 31 1.91 -4.32 -8.37
N ILE A 32 1.54 -4.81 -7.19
CA ILE A 32 0.81 -4.05 -6.18
C ILE A 32 1.65 -4.02 -4.89
N GLY A 33 2.12 -2.84 -4.48
CA GLY A 33 2.94 -2.71 -3.29
C GLY A 33 2.17 -3.07 -2.00
N CYS A 34 2.78 -3.87 -1.13
CA CYS A 34 2.18 -4.26 0.14
C CYS A 34 2.21 -3.11 1.17
N MET A 35 1.05 -2.54 1.46
CA MET A 35 0.90 -1.45 2.45
C MET A 35 1.34 -1.83 3.87
N ALA A 36 1.21 -3.10 4.27
CA ALA A 36 1.68 -3.56 5.57
C ALA A 36 3.22 -3.45 5.69
N HIS A 37 3.94 -3.81 4.62
CA HIS A 37 5.40 -3.68 4.57
C HIS A 37 5.84 -2.22 4.48
N ALA A 38 5.15 -1.39 3.68
CA ALA A 38 5.41 0.05 3.62
C ALA A 38 5.23 0.71 5.01
N ARG A 39 4.12 0.42 5.71
CA ARG A 39 3.86 0.92 7.07
C ARG A 39 4.97 0.55 8.06
N ARG A 40 5.47 -0.70 8.01
CA ARG A 40 6.51 -1.18 8.93
C ARG A 40 7.75 -0.28 8.87
N LYS A 41 8.19 0.12 7.68
CA LYS A 41 9.35 1.02 7.51
C LYS A 41 9.16 2.38 8.17
N PHE A 42 7.98 2.99 8.05
CA PHE A 42 7.66 4.24 8.75
C PHE A 42 7.58 4.03 10.27
N PHE A 43 6.96 2.93 10.70
CA PHE A 43 6.88 2.59 12.12
C PHE A 43 8.26 2.46 12.74
N ASP A 44 9.17 1.69 12.12
CA ASP A 44 10.53 1.48 12.62
C ASP A 44 11.26 2.83 12.74
N LEU A 45 11.18 3.68 11.71
CA LEU A 45 11.81 5.01 11.72
C LEU A 45 11.25 5.91 12.83
N HIS A 46 9.94 5.88 13.06
CA HIS A 46 9.32 6.66 14.14
C HIS A 46 9.67 6.09 15.53
N ALA A 47 9.65 4.77 15.69
CA ALA A 47 9.95 4.09 16.95
C ALA A 47 11.39 4.36 17.39
N THR A 48 12.35 4.32 16.46
CA THR A 48 13.77 4.55 16.76
C THR A 48 14.10 6.03 16.95
N ASN A 49 13.61 6.92 16.08
CA ASN A 49 14.11 8.30 15.99
C ASN A 49 13.06 9.38 16.28
N LYS A 50 11.83 9.02 16.67
CA LYS A 50 10.69 9.95 16.84
C LYS A 50 10.47 10.85 15.62
N SER A 51 10.77 10.30 14.43
CA SER A 51 10.66 11.02 13.16
C SER A 51 9.23 11.51 12.96
N GLN A 52 9.09 12.83 12.87
CA GLN A 52 7.82 13.52 12.63
C GLN A 52 7.29 13.26 11.20
N ILE A 53 8.20 13.09 10.24
CA ILE A 53 7.84 12.70 8.87
C ILE A 53 7.22 11.30 8.87
N ALA A 54 7.83 10.36 9.59
CA ALA A 54 7.30 9.01 9.70
C ALA A 54 5.96 8.98 10.44
N GLU A 55 5.81 9.77 11.50
CA GLU A 55 4.54 9.92 12.24
C GLU A 55 3.41 10.38 11.32
N LYS A 56 3.66 11.40 10.49
CA LYS A 56 2.67 11.89 9.52
C LYS A 56 2.27 10.81 8.51
N ALA A 57 3.21 10.03 7.99
CA ALA A 57 2.89 8.90 7.11
C ALA A 57 2.01 7.85 7.82
N LEU A 58 2.31 7.54 9.09
CA LEU A 58 1.53 6.61 9.89
C LEU A 58 0.10 7.10 10.13
N HIS A 59 -0.13 8.40 10.27
CA HIS A 59 -1.49 8.97 10.39
C HIS A 59 -2.33 8.76 9.13
N TYR A 60 -1.77 8.97 7.93
CA TYR A 60 -2.48 8.65 6.68
C TYR A 60 -2.83 7.16 6.61
N ILE A 61 -1.89 6.28 6.96
CA ILE A 61 -2.11 4.83 6.93
C ILE A 61 -3.16 4.40 7.99
N ALA A 62 -3.15 5.01 9.17
CA ALA A 62 -4.16 4.77 10.19
C ALA A 62 -5.56 5.17 9.71
N ALA A 63 -5.69 6.31 9.01
CA ALA A 63 -6.95 6.75 8.42
C ALA A 63 -7.48 5.73 7.38
N LEU A 64 -6.61 5.14 6.55
CA LEU A 64 -7.00 4.05 5.65
C LEU A 64 -7.53 2.83 6.43
N TYR A 65 -6.91 2.47 7.56
CA TYR A 65 -7.40 1.38 8.40
C TYR A 65 -8.74 1.68 9.05
N GLU A 66 -9.07 2.94 9.36
CA GLU A 66 -10.41 3.30 9.80
C GLU A 66 -11.45 3.06 8.71
N VAL A 67 -11.16 3.41 7.45
CA VAL A 67 -12.05 3.13 6.32
C VAL A 67 -12.29 1.62 6.17
N GLU A 68 -11.23 0.80 6.28
CA GLU A 68 -11.36 -0.66 6.20
C GLU A 68 -12.12 -1.26 7.40
N ARG A 69 -11.99 -0.68 8.60
CA ARG A 69 -12.80 -1.08 9.77
C ARG A 69 -14.27 -0.81 9.54
N GLU A 70 -14.62 0.37 9.04
CA GLU A 70 -16.00 0.75 8.73
C GLU A 70 -16.61 -0.20 7.67
N ALA A 71 -15.84 -0.55 6.65
CA ALA A 71 -16.34 -1.32 5.52
C ALA A 71 -16.23 -2.86 5.68
N ARG A 72 -15.77 -3.34 6.84
CA ARG A 72 -15.39 -4.74 7.07
C ARG A 72 -16.53 -5.71 6.82
N GLU A 73 -17.70 -5.46 7.40
CA GLU A 73 -18.86 -6.36 7.36
C GLU A 73 -19.86 -6.00 6.24
N LEU A 74 -19.50 -5.06 5.37
CA LEU A 74 -20.37 -4.62 4.27
C LEU A 74 -20.19 -5.47 3.02
N GLU A 75 -21.24 -5.51 2.21
CA GLU A 75 -21.24 -6.17 0.90
C GLU A 75 -20.11 -5.63 0.00
N PRO A 76 -19.53 -6.46 -0.88
CA PRO A 76 -18.38 -6.08 -1.71
C PRO A 76 -18.57 -4.79 -2.51
N SER A 77 -19.76 -4.57 -3.08
CA SER A 77 -20.08 -3.36 -3.86
C SER A 77 -20.11 -2.10 -2.98
N VAL A 78 -20.65 -2.21 -1.76
CA VAL A 78 -20.69 -1.11 -0.79
C VAL A 78 -19.28 -0.83 -0.26
N ARG A 79 -18.52 -1.88 0.06
CA ARG A 79 -17.11 -1.75 0.47
C ARG A 79 -16.29 -1.05 -0.61
N GLN A 80 -16.47 -1.41 -1.88
CA GLN A 80 -15.80 -0.75 -3.00
C GLN A 80 -16.18 0.72 -3.08
N ARG A 81 -17.48 1.05 -2.98
CA ARG A 81 -17.95 2.44 -3.00
C ARG A 81 -17.35 3.27 -1.87
N ILE A 82 -17.36 2.76 -0.65
CA ILE A 82 -16.74 3.44 0.51
C ILE A 82 -15.24 3.65 0.31
N ARG A 83 -14.52 2.67 -0.25
CA ARG A 83 -13.10 2.85 -0.58
C ARG A 83 -12.89 3.97 -1.60
N GLN A 84 -13.73 4.07 -2.62
CA GLN A 84 -13.63 5.15 -3.61
C GLN A 84 -13.97 6.52 -2.98
N GLU A 85 -15.00 6.59 -2.15
CA GLU A 85 -15.43 7.85 -1.53
C GLU A 85 -14.48 8.34 -0.43
N LYS A 86 -13.93 7.42 0.37
CA LYS A 86 -13.16 7.76 1.60
C LYS A 86 -11.68 7.42 1.52
N ALA A 87 -11.30 6.24 1.01
CA ALA A 87 -9.89 5.83 0.98
C ALA A 87 -9.11 6.46 -0.17
N ALA A 88 -9.73 6.63 -1.34
CA ALA A 88 -9.08 7.26 -2.51
C ALA A 88 -8.51 8.65 -2.21
N PRO A 89 -9.27 9.63 -1.66
CA PRO A 89 -8.69 10.94 -1.34
C PRO A 89 -7.57 10.88 -0.29
N ILE A 90 -7.63 9.93 0.66
CA ILE A 90 -6.57 9.75 1.66
C ILE A 90 -5.27 9.27 1.01
N ILE A 91 -5.35 8.30 0.09
CA ILE A 91 -4.15 7.78 -0.57
C ILE A 91 -3.56 8.77 -1.57
N ASP A 92 -4.39 9.56 -2.25
CA ASP A 92 -3.95 10.64 -3.14
C ASP A 92 -3.23 11.76 -2.35
N ALA A 93 -3.77 12.12 -1.19
CA ALA A 93 -3.13 13.07 -0.28
C ALA A 93 -1.79 12.54 0.26
N LEU A 94 -1.74 11.27 0.67
CA LEU A 94 -0.50 10.61 1.09
C LEU A 94 0.55 10.63 -0.05
N HIS A 95 0.15 10.25 -1.26
CA HIS A 95 1.03 10.24 -2.43
C HIS A 95 1.58 11.63 -2.76
N THR A 96 0.70 12.63 -2.84
CA THR A 96 1.08 14.02 -3.10
C THR A 96 2.05 14.55 -2.04
N TRP A 97 1.77 14.28 -0.76
CA TRP A 97 2.64 14.66 0.33
C TRP A 97 4.01 13.96 0.24
N MET A 98 4.05 12.65 -0.05
CA MET A 98 5.32 11.91 -0.20
C MET A 98 6.17 12.44 -1.35
N ILE A 99 5.56 12.83 -2.48
CA ILE A 99 6.29 13.46 -3.59
C ILE A 99 6.91 14.78 -3.13
N ALA A 100 6.14 15.63 -2.43
CA ALA A 100 6.65 16.90 -1.93
C ALA A 100 7.83 16.71 -0.95
N GLN A 101 7.77 15.69 -0.08
CA GLN A 101 8.87 15.38 0.85
C GLN A 101 10.15 14.91 0.16
N ARG A 102 10.09 14.36 -1.06
CA ARG A 102 11.28 13.94 -1.83
C ARG A 102 12.01 15.10 -2.50
N GLN A 103 11.37 16.26 -2.61
CA GLN A 103 11.94 17.45 -3.25
C GLN A 103 12.59 18.41 -2.24
N LEU A 104 12.43 18.15 -0.95
CA LEU A 104 13.06 18.87 0.16
C LEU A 104 14.42 18.25 0.49
#